data_AF-A0A7W8PH14-F1
#
_entry.id   AF-A0A7W8PH14-F1
#
_cell.length_a   1.000
_cell.length_b   1.000
_cell.length_c   1.000
_cell.angle_alpha   90.00
_cell.angle_beta   90.00
_cell.angle_gamma   90.00
#
_symmetry.space_group_name_H-M   'P 1'
#
loop_
_entity.id
_entity.type
_entity.pdbx_description
1 polymer ?
#
loop_
_entity_poly.entity_id
_entity_poly.type
_entity_poly.pdbx_seq_one_letter_code
_entity_poly.pdbx_strand_id
1 'polypeptide(L)' 'MSAFDFSLLARQPIAELGLSVRIANQLRAAGITSIGELCERRARDLLLMTHVGPDSVQAVVDALTQRGLSLRE' A
#
# COMPACT_ATOMS: atom_id res chain seq x y z
N MET A 1 -13.35 10.39 5.80
CA MET A 1 -13.49 9.65 4.52
C MET A 1 -14.92 9.15 4.42
N SER A 2 -15.66 9.40 3.35
CA SER A 2 -16.96 8.73 3.16
C SER A 2 -16.74 7.27 2.67
N ALA A 3 -17.74 6.40 2.86
CA ALA A 3 -17.68 5.03 2.35
C ALA A 3 -17.56 4.96 0.81
N PHE A 4 -18.09 5.98 0.11
CA PHE A 4 -18.00 6.11 -1.33
C PHE A 4 -16.57 6.42 -1.80
N ASP A 5 -15.89 7.33 -1.10
CA ASP A 5 -14.50 7.72 -1.43
C ASP A 5 -13.53 6.53 -1.25
N PHE A 6 -13.70 5.75 -0.18
CA PHE A 6 -12.90 4.54 0.04
C PHE A 6 -13.09 3.53 -1.10
N SER A 7 -14.32 3.27 -1.52
CA SER A 7 -14.59 2.31 -2.60
C SER A 7 -13.96 2.72 -3.94
N LEU A 8 -13.79 4.02 -4.19
CA LEU A 8 -13.11 4.51 -5.38
C LEU A 8 -11.60 4.34 -5.26
N LEU A 9 -11.01 4.74 -4.13
CA LEU A 9 -9.58 4.61 -3.87
C LEU A 9 -9.13 3.14 -3.86
N ALA A 10 -9.88 2.25 -3.22
CA ALA A 10 -9.53 0.84 -3.10
C ALA A 10 -9.37 0.13 -4.46
N ARG A 11 -10.10 0.57 -5.49
CA ARG A 11 -10.04 0.01 -6.85
C ARG A 11 -8.89 0.57 -7.69
N GLN A 12 -8.25 1.65 -7.26
CA GLN A 12 -7.13 2.23 -7.98
C GLN A 12 -5.91 1.30 -7.92
N PRO A 13 -5.09 1.27 -8.98
CA PRO A 13 -3.87 0.49 -8.98
C PRO A 13 -2.86 1.10 -8.00
N ILE A 14 -1.97 0.26 -7.46
CA ILE A 14 -0.88 0.65 -6.55
C ILE A 14 0.00 1.79 -7.12
N ALA A 15 0.05 1.95 -8.45
CA ALA A 15 0.77 3.03 -9.13
C ALA A 15 0.26 4.43 -8.75
N GLU A 16 -1.05 4.57 -8.49
CA GLU A 16 -1.68 5.84 -8.14
C GLU A 16 -1.35 6.29 -6.71
N LEU A 17 -0.73 5.43 -5.90
CA LEU A 17 -0.35 5.73 -4.53
C LEU A 17 0.88 6.66 -4.44
N GLY A 18 1.60 6.89 -5.55
CA GLY A 18 2.76 7.78 -5.58
C GLY A 18 4.02 7.17 -4.94
N LEU A 19 4.07 5.85 -4.82
CA LEU A 19 5.25 5.11 -4.36
C LEU A 19 6.36 5.16 -5.42
N SER A 20 7.60 4.97 -4.98
CA SER A 20 8.69 4.72 -5.93
C SER A 20 8.40 3.48 -6.79
N VAL A 21 8.86 3.50 -8.04
CA VAL A 21 8.69 2.38 -8.98
C VAL A 21 9.20 1.06 -8.39
N ARG A 22 10.29 1.12 -7.60
CA ARG A 22 10.84 -0.02 -6.88
C ARG A 22 9.83 -0.64 -5.91
N ILE A 23 9.28 0.16 -4.99
CA ILE A 23 8.33 -0.33 -3.98
C ILE A 23 7.07 -0.88 -4.67
N ALA A 24 6.55 -0.15 -5.67
CA ALA A 24 5.39 -0.61 -6.44
C ALA A 24 5.65 -1.95 -7.13
N ASN A 25 6.85 -2.19 -7.68
CA ASN A 25 7.19 -3.47 -8.30
C ASN A 25 7.28 -4.61 -7.28
N GLN A 26 7.81 -4.35 -6.08
CA GLN A 26 7.87 -5.37 -5.01
C GLN A 26 6.47 -5.77 -4.54
N LEU A 27 5.57 -4.78 -4.38
CA LEU A 27 4.17 -5.03 -4.03
C LEU A 27 3.46 -5.85 -5.12
N ARG A 28 3.63 -5.48 -6.40
CA ARG A 28 3.09 -6.27 -7.53
C ARG A 28 3.65 -7.69 -7.59
N ALA A 29 4.95 -7.86 -7.33
CA ALA A 29 5.58 -9.18 -7.29
C ALA A 29 5.03 -10.07 -6.17
N ALA A 30 4.54 -9.47 -5.08
CA ALA A 30 3.82 -10.16 -4.01
C ALA A 30 2.30 -10.30 -4.26
N GLY A 31 1.83 -9.98 -5.48
CA GLY A 31 0.42 -10.06 -5.84
C GLY A 31 -0.45 -8.92 -5.28
N ILE A 32 0.16 -7.81 -4.84
CA ILE A 32 -0.54 -6.61 -4.38
C ILE A 32 -0.55 -5.60 -5.53
N THR A 33 -1.69 -5.48 -6.20
CA THR A 33 -1.86 -4.70 -7.44
C THR A 33 -2.78 -3.50 -7.27
N SER A 34 -3.64 -3.50 -6.24
CA SER A 34 -4.54 -2.39 -5.92
C SER A 34 -4.25 -1.76 -4.55
N ILE A 35 -4.75 -0.54 -4.33
CA ILE A 35 -4.67 0.13 -3.02
C ILE A 35 -5.48 -0.63 -1.97
N GLY A 36 -6.65 -1.19 -2.34
CA GLY A 36 -7.48 -1.97 -1.44
C GLY A 36 -6.76 -3.22 -0.92
N GLU A 37 -6.14 -3.99 -1.81
CA GLU A 37 -5.33 -5.16 -1.44
C GLU A 37 -4.17 -4.80 -0.50
N LEU A 38 -3.58 -3.61 -0.66
CA LEU A 38 -2.53 -3.13 0.22
C LEU A 38 -3.07 -2.81 1.62
N CYS A 39 -4.21 -2.13 1.72
CA CYS A 39 -4.87 -1.79 2.99
C CYS A 39 -5.22 -3.05 3.83
N GLU A 40 -5.42 -4.20 3.18
CA GLU A 40 -5.68 -5.47 3.86
C GLU A 40 -4.42 -6.12 4.47
N ARG A 41 -3.23 -5.67 4.08
CA ARG A 41 -1.94 -6.17 4.60
C ARG A 41 -1.60 -5.52 5.92
N ARG A 42 -0.81 -6.24 6.72
CA ARG A 42 -0.21 -5.69 7.95
C ARG A 42 1.22 -5.25 7.70
N ALA A 43 1.68 -4.27 8.46
CA ALA A 43 3.07 -3.78 8.36
C ALA A 43 4.11 -4.91 8.51
N ARG A 44 3.86 -5.87 9.42
CA ARG A 44 4.73 -7.03 9.60
C ARG A 44 4.80 -7.93 8.36
N ASP A 45 3.71 -8.08 7.61
CA ASP A 45 3.68 -8.94 6.42
C ASP A 45 4.52 -8.32 5.31
N LEU A 46 4.50 -6.99 5.21
CA LEU A 46 5.38 -6.24 4.30
C LEU A 46 6.85 -6.38 4.69
N LEU A 47 7.19 -6.36 5.99
CA LEU A 47 8.56 -6.57 6.47
C LEU A 47 9.10 -7.99 6.18
N LEU A 48 8.22 -8.98 5.98
CA LEU A 48 8.63 -10.34 5.60
C LEU A 48 8.90 -10.47 4.10
N MET A 49 8.55 -9.48 3.28
CA MET A 49 8.79 -9.51 1.84
C MET A 49 10.26 -9.28 1.51
N THR A 50 10.82 -10.10 0.63
CA THR A 50 12.20 -9.95 0.17
C THR A 50 12.42 -8.55 -0.41
N HIS A 51 13.47 -7.87 0.09
CA HIS A 51 13.88 -6.50 -0.28
C HIS A 51 13.01 -5.34 0.23
N VAL A 52 11.98 -5.61 1.05
CA VAL A 52 11.19 -4.56 1.71
C VAL A 52 11.78 -4.32 3.11
N GLY A 53 12.34 -3.13 3.32
CA GLY A 53 12.89 -2.72 4.61
C GLY A 53 11.95 -1.79 5.39
N PRO A 54 12.31 -1.43 6.64
CA PRO A 54 11.54 -0.49 7.48
C PRO A 54 11.22 0.83 6.76
N ASP A 55 12.18 1.41 6.04
CA ASP A 55 11.97 2.65 5.29
C ASP A 55 10.94 2.49 4.15
N SER A 56 10.90 1.30 3.52
CA SER A 56 9.91 1.01 2.48
C SER A 56 8.51 0.87 3.07
N VAL A 57 8.40 0.27 4.27
CA VAL A 57 7.14 0.19 4.99
C VAL A 57 6.68 1.56 5.44
N GLN A 58 7.59 2.40 5.95
CA GLN A 58 7.26 3.77 6.32
C GLN A 58 6.75 4.57 5.12
N ALA A 59 7.41 4.48 3.96
CA ALA A 59 6.95 5.13 2.74
C ALA A 59 5.54 4.67 2.30
N VAL A 60 5.22 3.38 2.49
CA VAL A 60 3.87 2.85 2.25
C VAL A 60 2.85 3.44 3.23
N VAL A 61 3.19 3.46 4.52
CA VAL A 61 2.32 4.04 5.56
C VAL A 61 2.07 5.53 5.31
N ASP A 62 3.11 6.28 4.97
CA ASP A 62 3.00 7.72 4.67
C ASP A 62 2.10 7.96 3.44
N ALA A 63 2.28 7.18 2.38
CA ALA A 63 1.50 7.31 1.15
C ALA A 63 0.01 6.97 1.34
N LEU A 64 -0.30 5.99 2.20
CA LEU A 64 -1.67 5.66 2.61
C LEU A 64 -2.25 6.77 3.50
N THR A 65 -1.48 7.25 4.47
CA THR A 65 -1.90 8.28 5.43
C THR A 65 -2.24 9.60 4.73
N GLN A 66 -1.47 9.99 3.71
CA GLN A 66 -1.76 11.16 2.86
C GLN A 66 -3.13 11.10 2.18
N ARG A 67 -3.68 9.90 1.99
CA ARG A 67 -5.00 9.65 1.41
C ARG A 67 -6.05 9.31 2.47
N GLY A 68 -5.72 9.38 3.76
CA GLY A 68 -6.60 9.00 4.87
C GLY A 68 -6.87 7.50 4.95
N LEU A 69 -5.94 6.68 4.46
CA LEU A 69 -5.97 5.22 4.50
C LEU A 69 -4.91 4.68 5.47
N SER A 70 -5.01 3.41 5.82
CA SER A 70 -4.04 2.72 6.68
C SER A 70 -3.89 1.26 6.28
N LEU A 71 -2.78 0.67 6.69
CA LEU A 71 -2.63 -0.79 6.72
C LEU A 71 -3.55 -1.39 7.79
N ARG A 72 -3.72 -2.71 7.73
CA ARG A 72 -4.38 -3.50 8.76
C ARG A 72 -3.47 -3.65 9.99
N GLU A 73 -4.08 -3.62 11.18
CA GLU A 73 -3.42 -4.00 12.45
C GLU A 73 -3.14 -5.51 12.53
#